data_AF-A0A924AXD3-F1
#
_entry.id   AF-A0A924AXD3-F1
#
_cell.length_a   1.000
_cell.length_b   1.000
_cell.length_c   1.000
_cell.angle_alpha   90.00
_cell.angle_beta   90.00
_cell.angle_gamma   90.00
#
_symmetry.space_group_name_H-M   'P 1'
#
loop_
_entity.id
_entity.type
_entity.pdbx_description
1 polymer ?
#
loop_
_entity_poly.entity_id
_entity_poly.type
_entity_poly.pdbx_seq_one_letter_code
_entity_poly.pdbx_strand_id
1 'polypeptide(L)' 'MVGRLDATIVDDSGQPLLEAALAEINGQVLEFYDDMAAADIPAGSIRALRLFS' A
#
# COMPACT_ATOMS: atom_id res chain seq x y z
N MET A 1 -12.17 11.25 -22.40
CA MET A 1 -11.56 9.94 -22.63
C MET A 1 -10.06 10.12 -22.49
N VAL A 2 -9.46 9.65 -21.39
CA VAL A 2 -8.01 9.71 -21.18
C VAL A 2 -7.43 8.51 -21.92
N GLY A 3 -6.63 8.75 -22.97
CA GLY A 3 -5.93 7.68 -23.71
C GLY A 3 -4.88 7.02 -22.82
N ARG A 4 -4.56 5.74 -23.08
CA ARG A 4 -3.40 5.09 -22.45
C ARG A 4 -2.17 5.94 -22.78
N LEU A 5 -1.56 6.50 -21.76
CA LEU A 5 -0.29 7.18 -21.87
C LEU A 5 0.77 6.07 -21.88
N ASP A 6 1.66 6.06 -22.86
CA ASP A 6 2.83 5.16 -22.91
C ASP A 6 3.84 5.59 -21.83
N ALA A 7 3.39 5.63 -20.58
CA ALA A 7 4.12 6.12 -19.42
C ALA A 7 4.58 4.94 -18.55
N THR A 8 5.75 5.11 -17.92
CA THR A 8 6.28 4.18 -16.93
C THR A 8 6.00 4.71 -15.54
N ILE A 9 5.45 3.88 -14.66
CA ILE A 9 5.31 4.21 -13.24
C ILE A 9 6.68 4.05 -12.60
N VAL A 10 7.10 5.09 -11.88
CA VAL A 10 8.38 5.13 -11.18
C VAL A 10 8.15 5.46 -9.70
N ASP A 11 9.11 5.08 -8.86
CA ASP A 11 9.17 5.50 -7.46
C ASP A 11 9.70 6.94 -7.29
N ASP A 12 9.87 7.37 -6.03
CA ASP A 12 10.37 8.70 -5.66
C ASP A 12 11.83 8.92 -6.07
N SER A 13 12.58 7.84 -6.25
CA SER A 13 13.96 7.82 -6.76
C SER A 13 14.03 7.75 -8.29
N GLY A 14 12.88 7.79 -8.96
CA GLY A 14 12.77 7.73 -10.42
C GLY A 14 13.07 6.35 -11.02
N GLN A 15 13.12 5.29 -10.19
CA GLN A 15 13.30 3.93 -10.66
C GLN A 15 11.96 3.34 -11.10
N PRO A 16 11.90 2.53 -12.19
CA PRO A 16 10.69 1.82 -12.57
C PRO A 16 10.16 0.98 -11.42
N LEU A 17 8.86 1.07 -11.14
CA LEU A 17 8.23 0.28 -10.11
C LEU A 17 8.12 -1.18 -10.59
N LEU A 18 8.98 -2.05 -10.06
CA LEU A 18 9.08 -3.46 -10.43
C LEU A 18 8.05 -4.32 -9.68
N GLU A 19 7.71 -5.47 -10.26
CA GLU A 19 6.82 -6.48 -9.65
C GLU A 19 7.28 -6.88 -8.24
N ALA A 20 8.60 -7.01 -8.03
CA ALA A 20 9.18 -7.35 -6.73
C ALA A 20 8.89 -6.30 -5.66
N ALA A 21 8.97 -5.00 -6.03
CA ALA A 21 8.64 -3.91 -5.12
C ALA A 21 7.14 -3.89 -4.80
N LEU A 22 6.27 -4.19 -5.77
CA LEU A 22 4.83 -4.34 -5.53
C LEU A 22 4.54 -5.51 -4.57
N ALA A 23 5.24 -6.64 -4.72
CA ALA A 23 5.11 -7.78 -3.82
C ALA A 23 5.57 -7.43 -2.40
N GLU A 24 6.66 -6.67 -2.26
CA GLU A 24 7.15 -6.20 -0.97
C GLU A 24 6.14 -5.26 -0.29
N ILE A 25 5.63 -4.26 -1.00
CA ILE A 25 4.58 -3.34 -0.51
C ILE A 25 3.35 -4.14 -0.07
N ASN A 26 2.91 -5.12 -0.87
CA ASN A 26 1.78 -5.97 -0.51
C ASN A 26 2.05 -6.78 0.77
N GLY A 27 3.26 -7.31 0.94
CA GLY A 27 3.65 -8.01 2.17
C GLY A 27 3.57 -7.11 3.41
N GLN A 28 4.13 -5.90 3.33
CA GLN A 28 4.08 -4.93 4.42
C GLN A 28 2.63 -4.53 4.78
N VAL A 29 1.77 -4.36 3.78
CA VAL A 29 0.35 -4.04 3.99
C VAL A 29 -0.39 -5.20 4.69
N LEU A 30 -0.09 -6.45 4.33
CA LEU A 30 -0.69 -7.62 4.96
C LEU A 30 -0.23 -7.78 6.42
N GLU A 31 1.06 -7.64 6.69
CA GLU A 31 1.61 -7.68 8.06
C GLU A 31 0.92 -6.65 8.96
N PHE A 32 0.74 -5.43 8.46
CA PHE A 32 0.03 -4.39 9.18
C PHE A 32 -1.44 -4.76 9.49
N TYR A 33 -2.15 -5.41 8.56
CA TYR A 33 -3.50 -5.88 8.82
C TYR A 33 -3.55 -7.02 9.85
N ASP A 34 -2.55 -7.90 9.86
CA ASP A 34 -2.43 -8.96 10.86
C ASP A 34 -2.21 -8.37 12.26
N ASP A 35 -1.36 -7.36 12.40
CA ASP A 35 -1.14 -6.63 13.65
C ASP A 35 -2.42 -5.91 14.13
N MET A 36 -3.14 -5.27 13.21
CA MET A 36 -4.43 -4.64 13.51
C MET A 36 -5.46 -5.66 14.00
N ALA A 37 -5.52 -6.84 13.36
CA ALA A 37 -6.41 -7.91 13.76
C ALA A 37 -6.04 -8.45 15.15
N ALA A 38 -4.74 -8.63 15.44
CA ALA A 38 -4.26 -9.03 16.76
C ALA A 38 -4.59 -7.99 17.86
N ALA A 39 -4.66 -6.71 17.50
CA ALA A 39 -5.03 -5.61 18.39
C ALA A 39 -6.55 -5.33 18.47
N ASP A 40 -7.37 -6.17 17.83
CA ASP A 40 -8.84 -6.03 17.75
C ASP A 40 -9.26 -4.64 17.19
N ILE A 41 -8.55 -4.21 16.15
CA ILE A 41 -8.78 -2.96 15.41
C ILE A 41 -9.32 -3.32 14.02
N PRO A 42 -10.64 -3.24 13.79
CA PRO A 42 -11.20 -3.49 12.47
C PRO A 42 -10.70 -2.47 11.45
N ALA A 43 -10.36 -2.93 10.24
CA ALA A 43 -10.06 -2.06 9.11
C ALA A 43 -11.23 -1.10 8.82
N GLY A 44 -10.92 0.17 8.54
CA GLY A 44 -11.93 1.21 8.32
C GLY A 44 -12.62 1.73 9.58
N SER A 45 -12.28 1.25 10.78
CA SER A 45 -12.79 1.82 12.03
C SER A 45 -12.18 3.20 12.33
N ILE A 46 -12.81 3.96 13.24
CA ILE A 46 -12.24 5.24 13.73
C ILE A 46 -10.86 5.06 14.37
N ARG A 47 -10.64 3.90 15.03
CA ARG A 47 -9.34 3.55 15.61
C ARG A 47 -8.30 3.31 14.51
N ALA A 48 -8.67 2.58 13.44
CA ALA A 48 -7.80 2.37 12.30
C ALA A 48 -7.43 3.69 11.59
N LEU A 49 -8.39 4.60 11.39
CA LEU A 49 -8.17 5.88 10.71
C LEU A 49 -7.13 6.78 11.43
N ARG A 50 -6.98 6.64 12.75
CA ARG A 50 -5.96 7.36 13.54
C ARG A 50 -4.57 6.72 13.48
N LEU A 51 -4.47 5.48 13.04
CA LEU A 51 -3.18 4.78 12.92
C LEU A 51 -2.43 5.24 11.65
N PHE A 52 -3.14 5.83 10.69
CA PHE A 52 -2.60 6.31 9.41
C PHE A 52 -2.34 7.83 9.36
N SER A 53 -2.48 8.55 10.48
CA SER A 53 -2.33 10.02 10.57
C SER A 53 -1.01 10.47 11.16
#